data_AF-Q2UPK1-F1
#
_entry.id   AF-Q2UPK1-F1
#
_cell.length_a   1.000
_cell.length_b   1.000
_cell.length_c   1.000
_cell.angle_alpha   90.00
_cell.angle_beta   90.00
_cell.angle_gamma   90.00
#
_symmetry.space_group_name_H-M   'P 1'
#
loop_
_entity.id
_entity.type
_entity.pdbx_description
1 polymer ?
#
loop_
_entity_poly.entity_id
_entity_poly.type
_entity_poly.pdbx_seq_one_letter_code
_entity_poly.pdbx_strand_id
1 'polypeptide(L)'
;MQNVMFTGTLLNIVADAWLRVSKTNAEELGKQAAPPAYVAALNKNSADPTAAWKDWLRQIVRSGVIGGPADPAGSVACSDSPSLLSLVQEMEARQRQWHLERHPEARPDNSDAGSKRPAVIGPDPRDEQGWLCFRVAKSAREVISRFEFEPHEYPDGVIS
;
A
#
# COMPACT_ATOMS: atom_id res chain seq x y z
N MET A 1 0.91 10.60 -19.31
CA MET A 1 2.11 9.91 -18.79
C MET A 1 2.67 10.56 -17.53
N GLN A 2 2.69 11.90 -17.42
CA GLN A 2 3.31 12.60 -16.28
C GLN A 2 2.65 12.31 -14.92
N ASN A 3 1.33 12.07 -14.89
CA ASN A 3 0.60 11.84 -13.64
C ASN A 3 0.97 10.52 -12.95
N VAL A 4 1.22 9.43 -13.69
CA VAL A 4 1.47 8.11 -13.09
C VAL A 4 2.86 8.00 -12.45
N MET A 5 3.88 8.59 -13.08
CA MET A 5 5.22 8.66 -12.46
C MET A 5 5.20 9.47 -11.17
N PHE A 6 4.49 10.60 -11.15
CA PHE A 6 4.37 11.42 -9.95
C PHE A 6 3.63 10.66 -8.84
N THR A 7 2.54 9.97 -9.16
CA THR A 7 1.83 9.09 -8.22
C THR A 7 2.75 8.01 -7.67
N GLY A 8 3.51 7.30 -8.51
CA GLY A 8 4.43 6.25 -8.04
C GLY A 8 5.45 6.78 -7.02
N THR A 9 6.10 7.91 -7.33
CA THR A 9 7.08 8.52 -6.42
C THR A 9 6.44 8.91 -5.08
N LEU A 10 5.23 9.49 -5.12
CA LEU A 10 4.48 9.82 -3.91
C LEU A 10 4.17 8.57 -3.08
N LEU A 11 3.76 7.47 -3.70
CA LEU A 11 3.47 6.23 -2.96
C LEU A 11 4.72 5.68 -2.27
N ASN A 12 5.89 5.76 -2.91
CA ASN A 12 7.14 5.34 -2.28
C ASN A 12 7.52 6.22 -1.09
N ILE A 13 7.33 7.55 -1.20
CA ILE A 13 7.55 8.49 -0.09
C ILE A 13 6.57 8.20 1.06
N VAL A 14 5.30 7.95 0.77
CA VAL A 14 4.28 7.62 1.77
C VAL A 14 4.60 6.29 2.46
N ALA A 15 5.08 5.30 1.71
CA ALA A 15 5.54 4.03 2.27
C ALA A 15 6.69 4.22 3.28
N ASP A 16 7.70 5.01 2.91
CA ASP A 16 8.83 5.31 3.79
C ASP A 16 8.39 6.10 5.03
N ALA A 17 7.46 7.06 4.86
CA ALA A 17 6.90 7.83 5.96
C ALA A 17 6.18 6.92 6.97
N TRP A 18 5.31 6.02 6.52
CA TRP A 18 4.66 5.04 7.39
C TRP A 18 5.67 4.13 8.10
N LEU A 19 6.75 3.73 7.42
CA LEU A 19 7.76 2.86 8.02
C LEU A 19 8.49 3.60 9.15
N ARG A 20 8.78 4.89 8.97
CA ARG A 20 9.34 5.73 10.04
C ARG A 20 8.37 5.86 11.21
N VAL A 21 7.10 6.14 10.94
CA VAL A 21 6.03 6.23 11.97
C VAL A 21 5.94 4.95 12.78
N SER A 22 6.02 3.78 12.15
CA SER A 22 5.97 2.48 12.84
C SER A 22 7.09 2.27 13.86
N LYS A 23 8.20 3.02 13.74
CA LYS A 23 9.38 2.94 14.60
C LYS A 23 9.47 4.09 15.60
N THR A 24 8.52 5.03 15.57
CA THR A 24 8.48 6.17 16.49
C THR A 24 8.03 5.74 17.88
N ASN A 25 8.32 6.57 18.88
CA ASN A 25 7.76 6.41 20.22
C ASN A 25 6.22 6.52 20.16
N ALA A 26 5.55 5.39 20.34
CA ALA A 26 4.11 5.27 20.23
C ALA A 26 3.35 6.13 21.24
N GLU A 27 3.91 6.33 22.44
CA GLU A 27 3.26 7.10 23.50
C GLU A 27 3.29 8.60 23.19
N GLU A 28 4.43 9.14 22.78
CA GLU A 28 4.55 10.55 22.42
C GLU A 28 3.69 10.88 21.19
N LEU A 29 3.75 10.03 20.17
CA LEU A 29 2.94 10.19 18.96
C LEU A 29 1.45 10.07 19.27
N GLY A 30 1.06 9.08 20.09
CA GLY A 30 -0.31 8.86 20.51
C GLY A 30 -0.91 10.04 21.27
N LYS A 31 -0.15 10.63 22.19
CA LYS A 31 -0.57 11.85 22.92
C LYS A 31 -0.80 13.06 22.01
N GLN A 32 -0.12 13.12 20.86
CA GLN A 32 -0.24 14.22 19.90
C GLN A 32 -1.35 13.99 18.86
N ALA A 33 -1.58 12.74 18.45
CA ALA A 33 -2.41 12.40 17.31
C ALA A 33 -3.77 11.78 17.67
N ALA A 34 -3.86 11.05 18.78
CA ALA A 34 -5.09 10.37 19.17
C ALA A 34 -6.12 11.36 19.76
N PRO A 35 -7.43 11.05 19.69
CA PRO A 35 -8.46 11.87 20.30
C PRO A 35 -8.21 12.06 21.82
N PRO A 36 -8.39 13.27 22.38
CA PRO A 36 -8.11 13.52 23.80
C PRO A 36 -8.87 12.59 24.77
N ALA A 37 -10.09 12.20 24.40
CA ALA A 37 -10.88 11.24 25.16
C ALA A 37 -10.24 9.84 25.19
N TYR A 38 -9.64 9.41 24.08
CA TYR A 38 -8.92 8.14 23.99
C TYR A 38 -7.66 8.16 24.85
N VAL A 39 -6.88 9.23 24.77
CA VAL A 39 -5.68 9.44 25.60
C VAL A 39 -6.03 9.36 27.09
N ALA A 40 -7.12 10.02 27.50
CA ALA A 40 -7.58 10.00 28.90
C ALA A 40 -8.05 8.61 29.35
N ALA A 41 -8.74 7.86 28.49
CA ALA A 41 -9.18 6.51 28.79
C ALA A 41 -8.00 5.53 28.92
N LEU A 42 -7.05 5.58 27.99
CA LEU A 42 -5.89 4.69 27.96
C LEU A 42 -4.99 4.91 29.17
N ASN A 43 -4.73 6.18 29.55
CA ASN A 43 -3.94 6.52 30.73
C ASN A 43 -4.59 6.12 32.06
N LYS A 44 -5.92 6.04 32.13
CA LYS A 44 -6.64 5.66 33.37
C LYS A 44 -6.87 4.16 33.50
N ASN A 45 -7.12 3.49 32.37
CA ASN A 45 -7.63 2.12 32.37
C ASN A 45 -6.56 1.08 32.02
N SER A 46 -5.42 1.50 31.43
CA SER A 46 -4.36 0.54 31.08
C SER A 46 -3.46 0.25 32.27
N ALA A 47 -3.27 -1.03 32.58
CA ALA A 47 -2.26 -1.50 33.52
C ALA A 47 -0.83 -1.39 32.94
N ASP A 48 -0.69 -1.37 31.61
CA ASP A 48 0.56 -1.14 30.89
C ASP A 48 0.32 -0.12 29.75
N PRO A 49 0.46 1.18 30.03
CA PRO A 49 0.27 2.24 29.04
C PRO A 49 1.23 2.11 27.85
N THR A 50 2.46 1.63 28.07
CA THR A 50 3.46 1.50 27.02
C THR A 50 3.09 0.43 26.01
N ALA A 51 2.62 -0.74 26.47
CA ALA A 51 2.10 -1.78 25.58
C ALA A 51 0.86 -1.31 24.83
N ALA A 52 -0.09 -0.68 25.53
CA ALA A 52 -1.32 -0.16 24.91
C ALA A 52 -1.05 0.88 23.81
N TRP A 53 -0.07 1.77 24.01
CA TRP A 53 0.34 2.71 22.96
C TRP A 53 1.01 2.02 21.78
N LYS A 54 1.84 1.01 22.00
CA LYS A 54 2.43 0.21 20.90
C LYS A 54 1.36 -0.50 20.08
N ASP A 55 0.37 -1.08 20.74
CA ASP A 55 -0.75 -1.75 20.08
C ASP A 55 -1.59 -0.77 19.28
N TRP A 56 -1.88 0.41 19.85
CA TRP A 56 -2.54 1.50 19.14
C TRP A 56 -1.76 1.91 17.89
N LEU A 57 -0.45 2.16 18.01
CA LEU A 57 0.39 2.56 16.88
C LEU A 57 0.40 1.49 15.80
N ARG A 58 0.54 0.21 16.17
CA ARG A 58 0.49 -0.90 15.22
C ARG A 58 -0.85 -0.93 14.48
N GLN A 59 -1.97 -0.74 15.17
CA GLN A 59 -3.29 -0.69 14.54
C GLN A 59 -3.43 0.48 13.56
N ILE A 60 -2.99 1.69 13.93
CA ILE A 60 -3.06 2.87 13.06
C ILE A 60 -2.20 2.67 11.81
N VAL A 61 -0.96 2.19 11.97
CA VAL A 61 -0.06 1.91 10.84
C VAL A 61 -0.65 0.82 9.96
N ARG A 62 -1.20 -0.26 10.53
CA ARG A 62 -1.84 -1.33 9.79
C ARG A 62 -3.04 -0.84 8.98
N SER A 63 -3.90 -0.01 9.57
CA SER A 63 -5.02 0.61 8.88
C SER A 63 -4.55 1.50 7.72
N GLY A 64 -3.55 2.37 7.96
CA GLY A 64 -3.03 3.27 6.94
C GLY A 64 -2.27 2.56 5.81
N VAL A 65 -1.56 1.47 6.12
CA VAL A 65 -0.71 0.77 5.14
C VAL A 65 -1.50 -0.28 4.37
N ILE A 66 -2.22 -1.18 5.05
CA ILE A 66 -2.91 -2.32 4.42
C ILE A 66 -4.43 -2.27 4.52
N GLY A 67 -5.02 -1.27 5.17
CA GLY A 67 -6.48 -1.15 5.30
C GLY A 67 -7.09 -2.11 6.32
N GLY A 68 -6.27 -2.62 7.26
CA GLY A 68 -6.77 -3.48 8.34
C GLY A 68 -7.66 -2.71 9.33
N PRO A 69 -8.52 -3.41 10.09
CA PRO A 69 -9.40 -2.76 11.05
C PRO A 69 -8.62 -2.02 12.16
N ALA A 70 -9.15 -0.91 12.65
CA ALA A 70 -8.62 -0.18 13.78
C ALA A 70 -9.76 0.20 14.73
N ASP A 71 -9.43 0.39 16.00
CA ASP A 71 -10.38 0.92 16.98
C ASP A 71 -10.85 2.32 16.57
N PRO A 72 -12.16 2.52 16.27
CA PRO A 72 -12.70 3.81 15.88
C PRO A 72 -12.51 4.89 16.95
N ALA A 73 -12.45 4.52 18.23
CA ALA A 73 -12.26 5.48 19.32
C ALA A 73 -10.83 6.05 19.33
N GLY A 74 -9.85 5.29 18.85
CA GLY A 74 -8.45 5.70 18.73
C GLY A 74 -8.07 6.27 17.37
N SER A 75 -9.04 6.44 16.47
CA SER A 75 -8.85 6.89 15.09
C SER A 75 -8.23 8.28 15.02
N VAL A 76 -7.28 8.45 14.10
CA VAL A 76 -6.59 9.74 13.85
C VAL A 76 -7.25 10.50 12.70
N ALA A 77 -6.83 11.75 12.48
CA ALA A 77 -7.25 12.49 11.30
C ALA A 77 -6.91 11.71 10.01
N CYS A 78 -7.80 11.79 9.01
CA CYS A 78 -7.67 11.11 7.71
C CYS A 78 -7.83 9.58 7.73
N SER A 79 -8.37 8.97 8.78
CA SER A 79 -8.62 7.51 8.81
C SER A 79 -9.60 6.99 7.76
N ASP A 80 -10.40 7.85 7.14
CA ASP A 80 -11.27 7.50 6.00
C ASP A 80 -10.52 7.45 4.65
N SER A 81 -9.21 7.73 4.64
CA SER A 81 -8.41 7.73 3.42
C SER A 81 -8.11 6.31 2.94
N PRO A 82 -7.96 6.08 1.62
CA PRO A 82 -7.53 4.80 1.09
C PRO A 82 -6.19 4.35 1.70
N SER A 83 -6.04 3.05 1.93
CA SER A 83 -4.77 2.49 2.40
C SER A 83 -3.70 2.62 1.33
N LEU A 84 -2.43 2.69 1.75
CA LEU A 84 -1.30 2.71 0.82
C LEU A 84 -1.34 1.53 -0.16
N LEU A 85 -1.65 0.32 0.33
CA LEU A 85 -1.77 -0.88 -0.50
C LEU A 85 -2.86 -0.73 -1.56
N SER A 86 -4.03 -0.20 -1.20
CA SER A 86 -5.13 0.02 -2.15
C SER A 86 -4.74 1.00 -3.26
N LEU A 87 -3.99 2.06 -2.93
CA LEU A 87 -3.50 3.04 -3.91
C LEU A 87 -2.45 2.43 -4.85
N VAL A 88 -1.58 1.56 -4.34
CA VAL A 88 -0.60 0.82 -5.16
C VAL A 88 -1.32 -0.12 -6.13
N GLN A 89 -2.30 -0.89 -5.64
CA GLN A 89 -3.09 -1.81 -6.47
C GLN A 89 -3.86 -1.05 -7.56
N GLU A 90 -4.47 0.08 -7.23
CA GLU A 90 -5.17 0.93 -8.19
C GLU A 90 -4.21 1.46 -9.27
N MET A 91 -3.03 1.94 -8.88
CA MET A 91 -2.01 2.42 -9.83
C MET A 91 -1.58 1.30 -10.78
N GLU A 92 -1.32 0.10 -10.25
CA GLU A 92 -0.97 -1.09 -11.06
C GLU A 92 -2.09 -1.46 -12.03
N ALA A 93 -3.35 -1.44 -11.58
CA ALA A 93 -4.50 -1.75 -12.42
C ALA A 93 -4.66 -0.75 -13.57
N ARG A 94 -4.55 0.55 -13.28
CA ARG A 94 -4.60 1.60 -14.31
C ARG A 94 -3.44 1.50 -15.30
N GLN A 95 -2.24 1.17 -14.82
CA GLN A 95 -1.08 0.99 -15.70
C GLN A 95 -1.29 -0.21 -16.63
N ARG A 96 -1.74 -1.35 -16.11
CA ARG A 96 -2.07 -2.53 -16.93
C ARG A 96 -3.11 -2.22 -17.99
N GLN A 97 -4.22 -1.60 -17.59
CA GLN A 97 -5.29 -1.24 -18.52
C GLN A 97 -4.79 -0.33 -19.64
N TRP A 98 -4.00 0.69 -19.31
CA TRP A 98 -3.45 1.63 -20.29
C TRP A 98 -2.53 0.94 -21.32
N HIS A 99 -1.73 -0.03 -20.87
CA HIS A 99 -0.87 -0.80 -21.78
C HIS A 99 -1.66 -1.77 -22.65
N LEU A 100 -2.70 -2.43 -22.12
CA LEU A 100 -3.59 -3.30 -22.91
C LEU A 100 -4.33 -2.51 -24.01
N GLU A 101 -4.79 -1.29 -23.71
CA GLU A 101 -5.45 -0.42 -24.69
C GLU A 101 -4.52 0.07 -25.80
N ARG A 102 -3.23 0.28 -25.49
CA ARG A 102 -2.23 0.76 -26.46
C ARG A 102 -1.51 -0.33 -27.23
N HIS A 103 -1.48 -1.55 -26.69
CA HIS A 103 -0.87 -2.71 -27.32
C HIS A 103 -1.89 -3.85 -27.39
N PRO A 104 -2.80 -3.85 -28.39
CA PRO A 104 -3.78 -4.92 -28.56
C PRO A 104 -3.15 -6.32 -28.65
N GLU A 105 -1.88 -6.39 -29.07
CA GLU A 105 -1.09 -7.62 -29.15
C GLU A 105 -0.71 -8.24 -27.79
N ALA A 106 -0.84 -7.50 -26.68
CA ALA A 106 -0.62 -7.98 -25.32
C ALA A 106 -1.90 -8.60 -24.71
N ARG A 107 -3.03 -8.54 -25.41
CA ARG A 107 -4.26 -9.20 -24.99
C ARG A 107 -4.05 -10.73 -25.06
N PRO A 108 -4.39 -11.50 -24.01
CA PRO A 108 -4.41 -12.95 -24.14
C PRO A 108 -5.50 -13.30 -25.15
N ASP A 109 -5.08 -13.65 -26.36
CA ASP A 109 -5.98 -13.86 -27.48
C ASP A 109 -6.83 -15.12 -27.24
N ASN A 110 -8.14 -14.94 -27.24
CA ASN A 110 -9.04 -16.06 -27.52
C ASN A 110 -9.01 -16.29 -29.03
N SER A 111 -8.50 -17.47 -29.42
CA SER A 111 -8.69 -18.14 -30.73
C SER A 111 -7.68 -17.80 -31.84
N ASP A 112 -6.78 -18.76 -32.07
CA ASP A 112 -6.72 -19.52 -33.33
C ASP A 112 -7.00 -18.75 -34.64
N ALA A 113 -5.94 -18.19 -35.24
CA ALA A 113 -5.82 -18.06 -36.69
C ALA A 113 -4.36 -17.78 -37.06
N GLY A 114 -3.77 -18.70 -37.83
CA GLY A 114 -2.39 -18.63 -38.30
C GLY A 114 -2.04 -17.28 -38.94
N SER A 115 -1.12 -16.55 -38.32
CA SER A 115 -0.40 -15.46 -38.99
C SER A 115 1.04 -15.47 -38.51
N LYS A 116 1.96 -15.69 -39.47
CA LYS A 116 3.41 -15.64 -39.27
C LYS A 116 3.79 -14.21 -38.85
N ARG A 117 3.97 -13.94 -37.55
CA ARG A 117 4.54 -12.67 -37.08
C ARG A 117 6.07 -12.69 -37.24
N PRO A 118 6.69 -11.61 -37.75
CA PRO A 118 8.13 -11.47 -37.72
C PRO A 118 8.58 -11.30 -36.27
N ALA A 119 9.68 -11.97 -35.89
CA ALA A 119 10.28 -11.85 -34.58
C ALA A 119 10.77 -10.40 -34.37
N VAL A 120 9.95 -9.59 -33.71
CA VAL A 120 10.37 -8.28 -33.23
C VAL A 120 11.34 -8.52 -32.07
N ILE A 121 12.63 -8.31 -32.33
CA ILE A 121 13.68 -8.26 -31.32
C ILE A 121 13.55 -6.91 -30.60
N GLY A 122 12.53 -6.81 -29.74
CA GLY A 122 12.31 -5.73 -28.81
C GLY A 122 11.86 -6.32 -27.48
N PRO A 123 12.01 -5.60 -26.35
CA PRO A 123 11.46 -6.06 -25.08
C PRO A 123 9.98 -6.42 -25.30
N ASP A 124 9.59 -7.62 -24.85
CA ASP A 124 8.23 -8.11 -25.03
C ASP A 124 7.28 -7.04 -24.48
N PRO A 125 6.30 -6.54 -25.25
CA PRO A 125 5.31 -5.59 -24.73
C PRO A 125 4.47 -6.18 -23.57
N ARG A 126 4.62 -7.47 -23.27
CA ARG A 126 4.08 -8.17 -22.09
C ARG A 126 5.02 -8.18 -20.88
N ASP A 127 6.26 -7.71 -21.02
CA ASP A 127 7.21 -7.58 -19.90
C ASP A 127 6.88 -6.33 -19.06
N GLU A 128 5.92 -6.51 -18.14
CA GLU A 128 5.49 -5.49 -17.20
C GLU A 128 6.63 -5.01 -16.29
N GLN A 129 7.66 -5.83 -16.03
CA GLN A 129 8.79 -5.48 -15.17
C GLN A 129 9.69 -4.38 -15.77
N GLY A 130 9.68 -4.22 -17.09
CA GLY A 130 10.39 -3.13 -17.77
C GLY A 130 9.76 -1.75 -17.54
N TRP A 131 8.50 -1.68 -17.11
CA TRP A 131 7.78 -0.41 -17.00
C TRP A 131 8.17 0.33 -15.72
N LEU A 132 8.59 1.59 -15.86
CA LEU A 132 9.03 2.42 -14.75
C LEU A 132 7.97 2.53 -13.64
N CYS A 133 6.69 2.66 -13.99
CA CYS A 133 5.59 2.73 -13.02
C CYS A 133 5.47 1.45 -12.18
N PHE A 134 5.69 0.28 -12.78
CA PHE A 134 5.68 -1.00 -12.07
C PHE A 134 6.89 -1.18 -11.17
N ARG A 135 8.08 -0.75 -11.60
CA ARG A 135 9.26 -0.76 -10.73
C ARG A 135 9.05 0.09 -9.48
N VAL A 136 8.37 1.23 -9.63
CA VAL A 136 8.05 2.10 -8.49
C VAL A 136 6.95 1.48 -7.60
N ALA A 137 5.91 0.86 -8.18
CA ALA A 137 4.91 0.10 -7.43
C ALA A 137 5.56 -1.02 -6.60
N LYS A 138 6.50 -1.75 -7.21
CA LYS A 138 7.27 -2.81 -6.57
C LYS A 138 8.09 -2.28 -5.39
N SER A 139 8.75 -1.12 -5.54
CA SER A 139 9.46 -0.47 -4.44
C SER A 139 8.52 -0.17 -3.25
N ALA A 140 7.33 0.36 -3.51
CA ALA A 140 6.35 0.60 -2.45
C ALA A 140 5.93 -0.72 -1.76
N ARG A 141 5.70 -1.80 -2.52
CA ARG A 141 5.41 -3.15 -1.96
C ARG A 141 6.57 -3.70 -1.13
N GLU A 142 7.81 -3.53 -1.56
CA GLU A 142 9.01 -3.94 -0.81
C GLU A 142 9.18 -3.16 0.49
N VAL A 143 8.68 -1.92 0.57
CA VAL A 143 8.63 -1.18 1.84
C VAL A 143 7.49 -1.70 2.71
N ILE A 144 6.31 -1.97 2.14
CA ILE A 144 5.16 -2.56 2.86
C ILE A 144 5.54 -3.91 3.50
N SER A 145 6.34 -4.74 2.84
CA SER A 145 6.76 -6.03 3.41
C SER A 145 7.65 -5.88 4.65
N ARG A 146 8.32 -4.73 4.84
CA ARG A 146 9.18 -4.47 6.01
C ARG A 146 8.41 -4.13 7.27
N PHE A 147 7.09 -3.97 7.19
CA PHE A 147 6.24 -3.82 8.37
C PHE A 147 5.94 -5.17 9.04
N GLU A 148 6.22 -6.30 8.36
CA GLU A 148 6.08 -7.65 8.91
C GLU A 148 4.67 -7.89 9.47
N PHE A 149 3.65 -7.45 8.73
CA PHE A 149 2.27 -7.79 9.03
C PHE A 149 2.03 -9.28 8.78
N GLU A 150 1.31 -9.91 9.69
CA GLU A 150 0.94 -11.30 9.58
C GLU A 150 -0.07 -11.52 8.45
N PRO A 151 -0.08 -12.69 7.80
CA PRO A 151 -1.05 -13.06 6.76
C PRO A 151 -2.52 -12.75 7.07
N HIS A 152 -2.94 -12.93 8.32
CA HIS A 152 -4.31 -12.71 8.78
C HIS A 152 -4.63 -11.22 9.06
N GLU A 153 -3.62 -10.36 9.07
CA GLU A 153 -3.79 -8.92 9.24
C GLU A 153 -4.29 -8.24 7.96
N TYR A 154 -4.17 -8.91 6.80
CA TYR A 154 -4.65 -8.43 5.50
C TYR A 154 -6.17 -8.64 5.36
N PRO A 155 -6.94 -7.61 4.96
CA PRO A 155 -8.40 -7.70 4.89
C PRO A 155 -8.92 -8.76 3.90
N ASP A 156 -8.16 -9.07 2.84
CA ASP A 156 -8.55 -10.06 1.82
C ASP A 156 -7.78 -11.40 1.94
N GLY A 157 -6.96 -11.59 2.98
CA GLY A 157 -5.97 -12.66 3.04
C GLY A 157 -4.75 -12.40 2.14
N VAL A 158 -3.67 -13.19 2.30
CA VAL A 158 -2.34 -12.94 1.68
C VAL A 158 -2.46 -12.59 0.19
N ILE A 159 -2.03 -11.38 -0.16
CA ILE A 159 -1.89 -10.96 -1.56
C ILE A 159 -0.49 -11.36 -2.00
N SER A 160 -0.39 -12.48 -2.73
CA SER A 160 0.80 -12.88 -3.49
C SER A 160 1.11 -11.92 -4.63
#